data_AF-A0A2R6GKJ4-F1
#
_entry.id   AF-A0A2R6GKJ4-F1
#
_cell.length_a   1.000
_cell.length_b   1.000
_cell.length_c   1.000
_cell.angle_alpha   90.00
_cell.angle_beta   90.00
_cell.angle_gamma   90.00
#
_symmetry.space_group_name_H-M   'P 1'
#
loop_
_entity.id
_entity.type
_entity.pdbx_description
1 polymer ?
#
loop_
_entity_poly.entity_id
_entity_poly.type
_entity_poly.pdbx_seq_one_letter_code
_entity_poly.pdbx_strand_id
1 'polypeptide(L)'
;MSADRVRLGWRVPVGVWERFEEYVAEKRPRAGPYLRFEIEEAMLEYLDEDDLLAEADELLRAHTDLSGRSSSTPAIGTGRYQGEETRKLNHRVDPGLKERFQVFADEHDATSYGRALAAALDAYTRGGRARRILDEVERAVAGADAGTTDEAVENDGSDTTESLSTADDRGAKPDADPTEQVSVEARHVIEVAERLTETDTFHEQDVKREIRAVVGDNSHVVEAYRDTVIEQTAYVPHPAKDGLYISESFRESLTVWADIETKAERHLYLKGFAAAFAVAHGHREARLSYRNVQGVIEQYTDDSYEISDQYAYDLMEALDGEPGFEYDRFHGQKQLRVDLDAVEPNVLEWALDQHGADPSDLGFDVDVTSYTAGSPPSREAVGDD
;
A
#
# COMPACT_ATOMS: atom_id res chain seq x y z
N MET A 1 -2.00 -16.03 0.38
CA MET A 1 -0.71 -16.06 -0.33
C MET A 1 -0.02 -14.73 -0.09
N SER A 2 1.21 -14.70 0.46
CA SER A 2 2.01 -13.47 0.50
C SER A 2 2.29 -13.06 -0.93
N ALA A 3 1.70 -11.95 -1.40
CA ALA A 3 1.93 -11.46 -2.75
C ALA A 3 3.38 -10.98 -2.84
N ASP A 4 4.21 -11.69 -3.60
CA ASP A 4 5.60 -11.34 -3.84
C ASP A 4 5.65 -9.96 -4.52
N ARG A 5 5.93 -8.91 -3.73
CA ARG A 5 5.87 -7.52 -4.20
C ARG A 5 6.96 -7.26 -5.24
N VAL A 6 6.58 -6.67 -6.37
CA VAL A 6 7.46 -6.46 -7.51
C VAL A 6 7.95 -5.01 -7.57
N ARG A 7 9.21 -4.80 -7.98
CA ARG A 7 9.72 -3.43 -8.22
C ARG A 7 9.02 -2.82 -9.43
N LEU A 8 8.54 -1.58 -9.32
CA LEU A 8 8.01 -0.82 -10.46
C LEU A 8 9.03 -0.74 -11.58
N GLY A 9 10.19 -0.12 -11.29
CA GLY A 9 11.29 0.02 -12.24
C GLY A 9 11.01 0.95 -13.42
N TRP A 10 9.88 1.67 -13.40
CA TRP A 10 9.48 2.61 -14.45
C TRP A 10 10.16 3.97 -14.28
N ARG A 11 10.34 4.69 -15.40
CA ARG A 11 10.94 6.03 -15.41
C ARG A 11 9.85 7.09 -15.47
N VAL A 12 9.72 7.86 -14.40
CA VAL A 12 8.71 8.91 -14.24
C VAL A 12 9.39 10.28 -14.35
N PRO A 13 8.75 11.29 -14.96
CA PRO A 13 9.27 12.66 -14.97
C PRO A 13 9.55 13.19 -13.56
N VAL A 14 10.71 13.80 -13.37
CA VAL A 14 11.19 14.24 -12.05
C VAL A 14 10.23 15.25 -11.43
N GLY A 15 9.78 16.25 -12.20
CA GLY A 15 8.88 17.28 -11.67
C GLY A 15 7.49 16.77 -11.25
N VAL A 16 6.98 15.71 -11.88
CA VAL A 16 5.74 15.06 -11.42
C VAL A 16 5.98 14.31 -10.12
N TRP A 17 7.10 13.59 -10.04
CA TRP A 17 7.47 12.82 -8.88
C TRP A 17 7.70 13.71 -7.64
N GLU A 18 8.41 14.83 -7.79
CA GLU A 18 8.66 15.78 -6.69
C GLU A 18 7.36 16.39 -6.16
N ARG A 19 6.43 16.80 -7.05
CA ARG A 19 5.11 17.29 -6.62
C ARG A 19 4.31 16.23 -5.89
N PHE A 20 4.43 14.97 -6.31
CA PHE A 20 3.79 13.86 -5.62
C PHE A 20 4.42 13.60 -4.24
N GLU A 21 5.75 13.61 -4.13
CA GLU A 21 6.45 13.52 -2.83
C GLU A 21 6.02 14.66 -1.88
N GLU A 22 5.93 15.89 -2.38
CA GLU A 22 5.48 17.06 -1.62
C GLU A 22 4.02 16.92 -1.17
N TYR A 23 3.11 16.52 -2.07
CA TYR A 23 1.71 16.27 -1.75
C TYR A 23 1.55 15.19 -0.68
N VAL A 24 2.28 14.08 -0.80
CA VAL A 24 2.26 13.01 0.20
C VAL A 24 2.83 13.50 1.54
N ALA A 25 3.88 14.34 1.52
CA ALA A 25 4.47 14.90 2.74
C ALA A 25 3.53 15.90 3.45
N GLU A 26 2.74 16.65 2.69
CA GLU A 26 1.71 17.54 3.24
C GLU A 26 0.54 16.73 3.84
N LYS A 27 0.05 15.72 3.12
CA LYS A 27 -1.07 14.85 3.55
C LYS A 27 -0.68 13.93 4.72
N ARG A 28 0.57 13.48 4.73
CA ARG A 28 1.14 12.58 5.73
C ARG A 28 2.48 13.19 6.17
N PRO A 29 2.60 13.73 7.40
CA PRO A 29 3.83 14.34 7.92
C PRO A 29 5.09 13.45 7.91
N ARG A 30 4.98 12.19 7.48
CA ARG A 30 6.05 11.20 7.38
C ARG A 30 5.98 10.45 6.03
N ALA A 31 6.07 11.15 4.90
CA ALA A 31 5.82 10.60 3.56
C ALA A 31 6.65 9.35 3.16
N GLY A 32 7.88 9.21 3.65
CA GLY A 32 8.83 8.19 3.18
C GLY A 32 8.26 6.75 3.11
N PRO A 33 7.72 6.21 4.22
CA PRO A 33 7.10 4.88 4.24
C PRO A 33 5.75 4.81 3.50
N TYR A 34 5.03 5.93 3.38
CA TYR A 34 3.69 5.98 2.77
C TYR A 34 3.71 6.14 1.26
N LEU A 35 4.82 6.61 0.69
CA LEU A 35 4.98 6.80 -0.75
C LEU A 35 4.59 5.56 -1.56
N ARG A 36 4.87 4.36 -1.05
CA ARG A 36 4.47 3.11 -1.74
C ARG A 36 2.96 2.97 -1.83
N PHE A 37 2.25 3.23 -0.72
CA PHE A 37 0.81 3.06 -0.62
C PHE A 37 0.11 4.13 -1.45
N GLU A 38 0.57 5.38 -1.36
CA GLU A 38 -0.01 6.47 -2.14
C GLU A 38 0.26 6.29 -3.66
N ILE A 39 1.33 5.58 -4.06
CA ILE A 39 1.51 5.15 -5.47
C ILE A 39 0.45 4.11 -5.85
N GLU A 40 0.22 3.09 -5.01
CA GLU A 40 -0.78 2.04 -5.29
C GLU A 40 -2.19 2.63 -5.34
N GLU A 41 -2.54 3.51 -4.40
CA GLU A 41 -3.77 4.30 -4.41
C GLU A 41 -3.92 5.14 -5.66
N ALA A 42 -2.87 5.87 -6.06
CA ALA A 42 -2.90 6.64 -7.30
C ALA A 42 -3.10 5.75 -8.54
N MET A 43 -2.59 4.51 -8.53
CA MET A 43 -2.82 3.55 -9.60
C MET A 43 -4.25 3.03 -9.59
N LEU A 44 -4.77 2.61 -8.43
CA LEU A 44 -6.14 2.10 -8.26
C LEU A 44 -7.19 3.16 -8.63
N GLU A 45 -7.06 4.36 -8.10
CA GLU A 45 -7.97 5.49 -8.38
C GLU A 45 -7.93 5.87 -9.87
N TYR A 46 -6.80 5.69 -10.55
CA TYR A 46 -6.67 5.96 -11.98
C TYR A 46 -7.23 4.85 -12.87
N LEU A 47 -7.27 3.61 -12.36
CA LEU A 47 -7.95 2.46 -12.97
C LEU A 47 -9.46 2.44 -12.66
N ASP A 48 -9.95 3.38 -11.86
CA ASP A 48 -11.32 3.45 -11.36
C ASP A 48 -11.72 2.22 -10.50
N GLU A 49 -10.73 1.55 -9.89
CA GLU A 49 -10.88 0.36 -9.03
C GLU A 49 -10.84 0.70 -7.53
N ASP A 50 -11.09 1.95 -7.16
CA ASP A 50 -11.22 2.36 -5.76
C ASP A 50 -12.68 2.19 -5.29
N ASP A 51 -12.92 1.26 -4.36
CA ASP A 51 -14.25 0.73 -4.03
C ASP A 51 -15.32 1.82 -3.82
N LEU A 52 -15.02 2.82 -2.99
CA LEU A 52 -16.00 3.84 -2.57
C LEU A 52 -16.34 4.87 -3.67
N LEU A 53 -15.36 5.37 -4.43
CA LEU A 53 -15.69 6.32 -5.51
C LEU A 53 -16.13 5.60 -6.78
N ALA A 54 -15.79 4.31 -6.93
CA ALA A 54 -16.33 3.45 -7.98
C ALA A 54 -17.85 3.33 -7.87
N GLU A 55 -18.34 3.00 -6.68
CA GLU A 55 -19.77 2.93 -6.42
C GLU A 55 -20.47 4.30 -6.60
N ALA A 56 -19.85 5.38 -6.13
CA ALA A 56 -20.42 6.73 -6.25
C ALA A 56 -20.54 7.19 -7.72
N ASP A 57 -19.54 6.91 -8.54
CA ASP A 57 -19.54 7.20 -9.97
C ASP A 57 -20.55 6.31 -10.73
N GLU A 58 -20.63 5.02 -10.39
CA GLU A 58 -21.64 4.12 -10.94
C GLU A 58 -23.07 4.59 -10.63
N LEU A 59 -23.33 5.01 -9.38
CA LEU A 59 -24.61 5.58 -8.98
C LEU A 59 -24.92 6.89 -9.72
N LEU A 60 -23.93 7.77 -9.91
CA LEU A 60 -24.10 8.99 -10.70
C LEU A 60 -24.47 8.66 -12.14
N ARG A 61 -23.80 7.69 -12.78
CA ARG A 61 -24.11 7.23 -14.15
C ARG A 61 -25.49 6.60 -14.25
N ALA A 62 -25.90 5.81 -13.26
CA ALA A 62 -27.21 5.16 -13.23
C ALA A 62 -28.37 6.17 -13.08
N HIS A 63 -28.11 7.30 -12.43
CA HIS A 63 -29.14 8.29 -12.07
C HIS A 63 -29.07 9.63 -12.84
N THR A 64 -28.16 9.76 -13.80
CA THR A 64 -28.08 10.92 -14.70
C THR A 64 -27.98 10.48 -16.16
N ASP A 65 -28.40 11.35 -17.10
CA ASP A 65 -28.25 11.14 -18.56
C ASP A 65 -26.77 11.25 -19.03
N LEU A 66 -25.82 10.97 -18.11
CA LEU A 66 -24.38 10.92 -18.33
C LEU A 66 -23.92 9.57 -18.90
N SER A 67 -24.84 8.62 -19.11
CA SER A 67 -24.59 7.31 -19.74
C SER A 67 -23.92 7.38 -21.13
N GLY A 68 -23.97 8.54 -21.82
CA GLY A 68 -23.26 8.79 -23.08
C GLY A 68 -21.90 9.50 -22.94
N ARG A 69 -21.52 9.94 -21.73
CA ARG A 69 -20.25 10.61 -21.43
C ARG A 69 -19.47 9.69 -20.50
N SER A 70 -18.78 8.75 -21.12
CA SER A 70 -17.91 7.83 -20.40
C SER A 70 -16.90 8.62 -19.56
N SER A 71 -16.90 8.42 -18.24
CA SER A 71 -15.82 8.88 -17.35
C SER A 71 -14.51 8.10 -17.58
N SER A 72 -14.51 7.15 -18.53
CA SER A 72 -13.32 6.42 -18.98
C SER A 72 -12.18 7.41 -19.08
N THR A 73 -11.20 7.16 -18.23
CA THR A 73 -9.97 7.92 -18.05
C THR A 73 -9.61 8.61 -19.37
N PRO A 74 -9.66 9.95 -19.45
CA PRO A 74 -9.46 10.65 -20.71
C PRO A 74 -8.15 10.15 -21.31
N ALA A 75 -8.19 9.77 -22.60
CA ALA A 75 -7.07 9.21 -23.36
C ALA A 75 -5.74 9.60 -22.73
N ILE A 76 -4.98 8.64 -22.19
CA ILE A 76 -3.86 8.92 -21.27
C ILE A 76 -2.97 9.96 -21.92
N GLY A 77 -3.06 11.21 -21.42
CA GLY A 77 -2.46 12.39 -22.02
C GLY A 77 -0.95 12.44 -21.83
N THR A 78 -0.25 11.36 -22.17
CA THR A 78 1.18 11.13 -21.91
C THR A 78 2.09 12.04 -22.72
N GLY A 79 1.58 12.63 -23.81
CA GLY A 79 2.32 13.55 -24.66
C GLY A 79 2.85 14.78 -23.92
N ARG A 80 2.17 15.23 -22.85
CA ARG A 80 2.62 16.38 -22.06
C ARG A 80 3.95 16.13 -21.34
N TYR A 81 4.31 14.88 -21.11
CA TYR A 81 5.55 14.46 -20.43
C TYR A 81 6.69 14.12 -21.39
N GLN A 82 6.54 14.46 -22.67
CA GLN A 82 7.55 14.16 -23.68
C GLN A 82 8.75 15.11 -23.56
N GLY A 83 9.95 14.53 -23.43
CA GLY A 83 11.19 15.30 -23.36
C GLY A 83 11.59 15.76 -21.96
N GLU A 84 10.78 15.47 -20.93
CA GLU A 84 11.12 15.76 -19.54
C GLU A 84 12.22 14.84 -18.99
N GLU A 85 13.01 15.36 -18.04
CA GLU A 85 13.98 14.56 -17.30
C GLU A 85 13.26 13.49 -16.47
N THR A 86 13.77 12.25 -16.50
CA THR A 86 13.11 11.11 -15.83
C THR A 86 14.00 10.40 -14.82
N ARG A 87 13.43 10.11 -13.66
CA ARG A 87 14.00 9.29 -12.59
C ARG A 87 13.40 7.89 -12.62
N LYS A 88 14.23 6.88 -12.38
CA LYS A 88 13.75 5.50 -12.22
C LYS A 88 13.20 5.31 -10.81
N LEU A 89 11.95 4.86 -10.69
CA LEU A 89 11.32 4.55 -9.42
C LEU A 89 11.60 3.09 -9.02
N ASN A 90 12.12 2.91 -7.81
CA ASN A 90 12.50 1.59 -7.27
C ASN A 90 11.54 1.08 -6.19
N HIS A 91 10.39 1.72 -6.01
CA HIS A 91 9.35 1.28 -5.07
C HIS A 91 8.80 -0.09 -5.47
N ARG A 92 8.42 -0.87 -4.46
CA ARG A 92 7.78 -2.18 -4.62
C ARG A 92 6.28 -2.01 -4.51
N VAL A 93 5.56 -2.63 -5.43
CA VAL A 93 4.10 -2.60 -5.49
C VAL A 93 3.52 -4.00 -5.63
N ASP A 94 2.21 -4.13 -5.45
CA ASP A 94 1.46 -5.34 -5.74
C ASP A 94 1.67 -5.78 -7.21
N PRO A 95 2.04 -7.05 -7.47
CA PRO A 95 2.28 -7.52 -8.82
C PRO A 95 1.01 -7.54 -9.69
N GLY A 96 -0.15 -7.85 -9.13
CA GLY A 96 -1.42 -7.85 -9.87
C GLY A 96 -1.85 -6.44 -10.25
N LEU A 97 -1.71 -5.47 -9.35
CA LEU A 97 -1.93 -4.05 -9.65
C LEU A 97 -0.96 -3.55 -10.72
N LYS A 98 0.32 -3.90 -10.62
CA LYS A 98 1.30 -3.53 -11.65
C LYS A 98 0.91 -4.08 -13.02
N GLU A 99 0.54 -5.36 -13.10
CA GLU A 99 0.13 -6.01 -14.35
C GLU A 99 -1.13 -5.37 -14.93
N ARG A 100 -2.19 -5.19 -14.12
CA ARG A 100 -3.42 -4.51 -14.54
C ARG A 100 -3.15 -3.10 -15.05
N PHE A 101 -2.31 -2.34 -14.37
CA PHE A 101 -1.94 -0.99 -14.81
C PHE A 101 -1.16 -1.00 -16.14
N GLN A 102 -0.37 -2.04 -16.41
CA GLN A 102 0.28 -2.21 -17.72
C GLN A 102 -0.72 -2.52 -18.81
N VAL A 103 -1.66 -3.46 -18.56
CA VAL A 103 -2.74 -3.78 -19.50
C VAL A 103 -3.54 -2.53 -19.85
N PHE A 104 -3.95 -1.76 -18.84
CA PHE A 104 -4.64 -0.49 -19.03
C PHE A 104 -3.82 0.51 -19.85
N ALA A 105 -2.53 0.66 -19.54
CA ALA A 105 -1.66 1.56 -20.29
C ALA A 105 -1.50 1.13 -21.76
N ASP A 106 -1.48 -0.17 -22.04
CA ASP A 106 -1.40 -0.73 -23.38
C ASP A 106 -2.73 -0.55 -24.15
N GLU A 107 -3.88 -0.77 -23.51
CA GLU A 107 -5.22 -0.54 -24.09
C GLU A 107 -5.48 0.91 -24.48
N HIS A 108 -4.81 1.84 -23.81
CA HIS A 108 -4.91 3.28 -24.05
C HIS A 108 -3.69 3.87 -24.80
N ASP A 109 -2.91 3.04 -25.50
CA ASP A 109 -1.79 3.45 -26.36
C ASP A 109 -0.72 4.33 -25.66
N ALA A 110 -0.46 4.09 -24.37
CA ALA A 110 0.52 4.87 -23.63
C ALA A 110 1.93 4.63 -24.19
N THR A 111 2.65 5.71 -24.55
CA THR A 111 4.02 5.60 -25.10
C THR A 111 5.04 5.05 -24.09
N SER A 112 4.72 5.03 -22.81
CA SER A 112 5.56 4.50 -21.72
C SER A 112 4.75 4.30 -20.45
N TYR A 113 4.91 3.16 -19.78
CA TYR A 113 4.32 2.89 -18.46
C TYR A 113 4.71 3.94 -17.42
N GLY A 114 5.93 4.48 -17.50
CA GLY A 114 6.35 5.55 -16.60
C GLY A 114 5.62 6.88 -16.84
N ARG A 115 5.16 7.14 -18.07
CA ARG A 115 4.33 8.32 -18.38
C ARG A 115 2.86 8.09 -18.04
N ALA A 116 2.36 6.87 -18.18
CA ALA A 116 1.05 6.50 -17.67
C ALA A 116 1.01 6.66 -16.14
N LEU A 117 2.03 6.17 -15.44
CA LEU A 117 2.16 6.38 -14.00
C LEU A 117 2.29 7.87 -13.66
N ALA A 118 3.04 8.65 -14.44
CA ALA A 118 3.09 10.10 -14.26
C ALA A 118 1.71 10.76 -14.37
N ALA A 119 0.87 10.31 -15.32
CA ALA A 119 -0.49 10.80 -15.47
C ALA A 119 -1.36 10.47 -14.24
N ALA A 120 -1.22 9.25 -13.70
CA ALA A 120 -1.90 8.81 -12.50
C ALA A 120 -1.50 9.66 -11.27
N LEU A 121 -0.20 9.80 -10.99
CA LEU A 121 0.30 10.60 -9.87
C LEU A 121 -0.11 12.08 -9.98
N ASP A 122 -0.06 12.64 -11.18
CA ASP A 122 -0.42 14.04 -11.44
C ASP A 122 -1.95 14.27 -11.41
N ALA A 123 -2.76 13.22 -11.59
CA ALA A 123 -4.20 13.27 -11.35
C ALA A 123 -4.50 13.18 -9.86
N TYR A 124 -3.87 12.22 -9.16
CA TYR A 124 -3.96 12.01 -7.72
C TYR A 124 -3.68 13.30 -6.92
N THR A 125 -2.54 13.93 -7.21
CA THR A 125 -2.14 15.20 -6.55
C THR A 125 -3.09 16.37 -6.80
N ARG A 126 -3.92 16.34 -7.85
CA ARG A 126 -4.91 17.38 -8.15
C ARG A 126 -6.30 17.09 -7.56
N GLY A 127 -6.38 16.15 -6.62
CA GLY A 127 -7.63 15.73 -5.99
C GLY A 127 -8.26 14.49 -6.63
N GLY A 128 -7.50 13.77 -7.46
CA GLY A 128 -7.83 12.42 -7.90
C GLY A 128 -9.12 12.30 -8.70
N ARG A 129 -9.76 11.14 -8.58
CA ARG A 129 -11.07 10.79 -9.09
C ARG A 129 -12.18 11.61 -8.43
N ALA A 130 -12.09 11.91 -7.14
CA ALA A 130 -13.09 12.78 -6.49
C ALA A 130 -13.22 14.14 -7.21
N ARG A 131 -12.10 14.74 -7.61
CA ARG A 131 -12.10 15.96 -8.42
C ARG A 131 -12.60 15.73 -9.84
N ARG A 132 -12.24 14.60 -10.49
CA ARG A 132 -12.76 14.24 -11.82
C ARG A 132 -14.28 14.11 -11.84
N ILE A 133 -14.84 13.38 -10.88
CA ILE A 133 -16.29 13.22 -10.68
C ILE A 133 -16.94 14.58 -10.45
N LEU A 134 -16.37 15.42 -9.59
CA LEU A 134 -16.89 16.75 -9.33
C LEU A 134 -16.88 17.64 -10.59
N ASP A 135 -15.79 17.66 -11.36
CA ASP A 135 -15.68 18.42 -12.60
C ASP A 135 -16.68 17.92 -13.66
N GLU A 136 -16.98 16.62 -13.67
CA GLU A 136 -17.98 16.02 -14.54
C GLU A 136 -19.40 16.40 -14.14
N VAL A 137 -19.73 16.36 -12.83
CA VAL A 137 -20.99 16.84 -12.30
C VAL A 137 -21.15 18.35 -12.56
N GLU A 138 -20.12 19.16 -12.32
CA GLU A 138 -20.13 20.59 -12.63
C GLU A 138 -20.38 20.85 -14.12
N ARG A 139 -19.75 20.07 -15.02
CA ARG A 139 -19.98 20.15 -16.47
C ARG A 139 -21.38 19.68 -16.86
N ALA A 140 -21.92 18.66 -16.21
CA ALA A 140 -23.27 18.16 -16.43
C ALA A 140 -24.31 19.22 -16.04
N VAL A 141 -24.14 19.83 -14.87
CA VAL A 141 -25.00 20.91 -14.36
C VAL A 141 -24.88 22.16 -15.24
N ALA A 142 -23.67 22.56 -15.63
CA ALA A 142 -23.46 23.70 -16.52
C ALA A 142 -24.01 23.45 -17.94
N GLY A 143 -24.01 22.19 -18.40
CA GLY A 143 -24.60 21.77 -19.66
C GLY A 143 -26.13 21.67 -19.63
N ALA A 144 -26.73 21.46 -18.46
CA ALA A 144 -28.19 21.41 -18.28
C ALA A 144 -28.85 22.80 -18.39
N ASP A 145 -28.11 23.87 -18.10
CA ASP A 145 -28.56 25.26 -18.31
C ASP A 145 -28.29 25.79 -19.74
N ALA A 146 -27.52 25.04 -20.56
CA ALA A 146 -27.25 25.38 -21.95
C ALA A 146 -28.28 24.76 -22.89
N GLY A 147 -29.52 25.27 -22.80
CA GLY A 147 -30.40 25.48 -23.95
C GLY A 147 -30.77 24.27 -24.80
N THR A 148 -32.03 23.86 -24.64
CA THR A 148 -32.85 23.29 -25.70
C THR A 148 -32.80 24.19 -26.95
N THR A 149 -31.95 23.89 -27.93
CA THR A 149 -32.15 24.32 -29.32
C THR A 149 -31.63 23.23 -30.26
N ASP A 150 -32.61 22.49 -30.74
CA ASP A 150 -32.70 21.84 -32.04
C ASP A 150 -31.81 22.50 -33.12
N GLU A 151 -30.94 21.73 -33.76
CA GLU A 151 -30.73 21.80 -35.21
C GLU A 151 -29.98 20.55 -35.72
N ALA A 152 -30.62 19.89 -36.67
CA ALA A 152 -30.20 18.70 -37.37
C ALA A 152 -28.91 18.89 -38.18
N VAL A 153 -28.11 17.81 -38.26
CA VAL A 153 -27.38 17.49 -39.50
C VAL A 153 -27.48 15.98 -39.73
N GLU A 154 -28.31 15.62 -40.69
CA GLU A 154 -28.26 14.35 -41.41
C GLU A 154 -26.85 14.16 -42.01
N ASN A 155 -26.27 12.97 -41.90
CA ASN A 155 -25.75 12.35 -43.12
C ASN A 155 -25.76 10.82 -43.03
N ASP A 156 -26.40 10.31 -44.06
CA ASP A 156 -26.67 8.96 -44.47
C ASP A 156 -25.39 8.22 -44.90
N GLY A 157 -25.43 6.88 -44.81
CA GLY A 157 -24.29 6.00 -45.07
C GLY A 157 -24.61 4.52 -44.89
N SER A 158 -25.75 4.09 -45.44
CA SER A 158 -26.17 2.71 -45.71
C SER A 158 -25.06 1.76 -46.19
N ASP A 159 -24.93 0.58 -45.57
CA ASP A 159 -25.27 -0.72 -46.22
C ASP A 159 -24.98 -1.89 -45.24
N THR A 160 -25.98 -2.62 -44.72
CA THR A 160 -26.77 -3.74 -45.29
C THR A 160 -26.03 -5.09 -45.31
N THR A 161 -26.77 -6.14 -44.90
CA THR A 161 -26.56 -7.60 -44.94
C THR A 161 -25.92 -8.25 -43.71
N GLU A 162 -26.34 -9.41 -43.20
CA GLU A 162 -27.59 -10.19 -43.20
C GLU A 162 -27.31 -11.42 -42.30
N SER A 163 -28.33 -11.90 -41.59
CA SER A 163 -28.61 -13.32 -41.31
C SER A 163 -27.68 -14.22 -40.46
N LEU A 164 -28.19 -14.54 -39.26
CA LEU A 164 -28.70 -15.86 -38.83
C LEU A 164 -27.77 -17.10 -38.69
N SER A 165 -27.91 -17.71 -37.49
CA SER A 165 -27.99 -19.15 -37.18
C SER A 165 -26.74 -19.93 -36.73
N THR A 166 -26.80 -20.31 -35.44
CA THR A 166 -26.55 -21.63 -34.81
C THR A 166 -25.98 -22.78 -35.66
N ALA A 167 -24.90 -23.42 -35.19
CA ALA A 167 -24.87 -24.81 -34.68
C ALA A 167 -23.43 -25.30 -34.41
N ASP A 168 -23.33 -26.18 -33.40
CA ASP A 168 -22.28 -27.13 -32.99
C ASP A 168 -21.05 -27.35 -33.90
N ASP A 169 -19.86 -27.45 -33.29
CA ASP A 169 -19.03 -28.66 -33.47
C ASP A 169 -18.07 -28.92 -32.29
N ARG A 170 -17.79 -30.21 -32.12
CA ARG A 170 -17.20 -30.94 -31.00
C ARG A 170 -15.68 -30.85 -30.90
N GLY A 171 -15.21 -30.90 -29.66
CA GLY A 171 -14.39 -32.03 -29.23
C GLY A 171 -12.90 -31.78 -28.97
N ALA A 172 -12.52 -31.79 -27.69
CA ALA A 172 -11.31 -32.46 -27.22
C ALA A 172 -11.43 -32.73 -25.71
N LYS A 173 -11.52 -34.01 -25.33
CA LYS A 173 -11.32 -34.48 -23.96
C LYS A 173 -9.80 -34.56 -23.69
N PRO A 174 -9.33 -34.15 -22.51
CA PRO A 174 -8.27 -34.84 -21.81
C PRO A 174 -8.89 -35.69 -20.68
N ASP A 175 -8.54 -36.98 -20.66
CA ASP A 175 -8.74 -37.86 -19.52
C ASP A 175 -7.99 -37.29 -18.31
N ALA A 176 -8.74 -36.88 -17.28
CA ALA A 176 -8.22 -36.61 -15.95
C ALA A 176 -9.10 -37.33 -14.93
N ASP A 177 -8.42 -37.90 -13.93
CA ASP A 177 -8.91 -38.56 -12.72
C ASP A 177 -10.26 -38.02 -12.20
N PRO A 178 -11.16 -38.86 -11.66
CA PRO A 178 -12.39 -38.38 -11.04
C PRO A 178 -12.06 -37.78 -9.66
N THR A 179 -11.53 -36.56 -9.65
CA THR A 179 -11.75 -35.67 -8.50
C THR A 179 -13.25 -35.36 -8.49
N GLU A 180 -13.97 -35.90 -7.51
CA GLU A 180 -15.33 -35.50 -7.19
C GLU A 180 -15.39 -33.97 -7.16
N GLN A 181 -16.01 -33.36 -8.17
CA GLN A 181 -16.25 -31.92 -8.19
C GLN A 181 -17.27 -31.63 -7.09
N VAL A 182 -16.80 -31.13 -5.95
CA VAL A 182 -17.66 -30.65 -4.88
C VAL A 182 -18.32 -29.37 -5.37
N SER A 183 -19.64 -29.41 -5.56
CA SER A 183 -20.42 -28.22 -5.90
C SER A 183 -20.64 -27.39 -4.64
N VAL A 184 -20.07 -26.19 -4.60
CA VAL A 184 -20.25 -25.22 -3.51
C VAL A 184 -21.60 -24.51 -3.67
N GLU A 185 -22.54 -24.77 -2.76
CA GLU A 185 -23.84 -24.10 -2.74
C GLU A 185 -23.77 -22.71 -2.09
N ALA A 186 -24.09 -21.66 -2.85
CA ALA A 186 -24.03 -20.26 -2.40
C ALA A 186 -24.81 -19.96 -1.12
N ARG A 187 -25.96 -20.63 -0.90
CA ARG A 187 -26.76 -20.46 0.32
C ARG A 187 -25.98 -20.81 1.60
N HIS A 188 -25.15 -21.85 1.55
CA HIS A 188 -24.35 -22.28 2.70
C HIS A 188 -23.18 -21.32 2.92
N VAL A 189 -22.62 -20.74 1.84
CA VAL A 189 -21.55 -19.73 1.94
C VAL A 189 -22.05 -18.50 2.69
N ILE A 190 -23.21 -17.96 2.31
CA ILE A 190 -23.82 -16.79 2.96
C ILE A 190 -24.10 -17.08 4.44
N GLU A 191 -24.72 -18.23 4.74
CA GLU A 191 -25.04 -18.60 6.12
C GLU A 191 -23.79 -18.72 7.01
N VAL A 192 -22.69 -19.27 6.48
CA VAL A 192 -21.42 -19.35 7.22
C VAL A 192 -20.79 -17.97 7.38
N ALA A 193 -20.79 -17.15 6.32
CA ALA A 193 -20.21 -15.81 6.34
C ALA A 193 -20.89 -14.92 7.40
N GLU A 194 -22.23 -14.94 7.47
CA GLU A 194 -23.00 -14.17 8.47
C GLU A 194 -22.62 -14.53 9.91
N ARG A 195 -22.27 -15.81 10.17
CA ARG A 195 -21.84 -16.27 11.51
C ARG A 195 -20.41 -15.82 11.87
N LEU A 196 -19.58 -15.49 10.88
CA LEU A 196 -18.19 -15.08 11.06
C LEU A 196 -18.05 -13.55 11.20
N THR A 197 -18.97 -12.78 10.65
CA THR A 197 -18.94 -11.30 10.63
C THR A 197 -19.22 -10.62 11.99
N GLU A 198 -19.46 -11.37 13.07
CA GLU A 198 -19.72 -10.80 14.41
C GLU A 198 -18.44 -10.31 15.12
N THR A 199 -17.25 -10.61 14.59
CA THR A 199 -15.96 -10.33 15.26
C THR A 199 -14.92 -9.78 14.29
N ASP A 200 -14.15 -8.76 14.65
CA ASP A 200 -13.10 -8.17 13.78
C ASP A 200 -11.97 -9.14 13.38
N THR A 201 -11.87 -10.29 14.07
CA THR A 201 -10.86 -11.32 13.82
C THR A 201 -11.43 -12.72 14.01
N PHE A 202 -11.01 -13.69 13.20
CA PHE A 202 -11.28 -15.11 13.46
C PHE A 202 -10.13 -16.00 12.98
N HIS A 203 -9.97 -17.19 13.56
CA HIS A 203 -8.99 -18.16 13.10
C HIS A 203 -9.54 -19.05 11.98
N GLU A 204 -8.66 -19.61 11.15
CA GLU A 204 -9.02 -20.59 10.11
C GLU A 204 -9.80 -21.79 10.69
N GLN A 205 -9.50 -22.17 11.94
CA GLN A 205 -10.23 -23.22 12.64
C GLN A 205 -11.68 -22.85 12.93
N ASP A 206 -11.98 -21.56 13.14
CA ASP A 206 -13.33 -21.07 13.33
C ASP A 206 -14.12 -21.17 12.02
N VAL A 207 -13.52 -20.76 10.89
CA VAL A 207 -14.11 -20.95 9.55
C VAL A 207 -14.44 -22.41 9.29
N LYS A 208 -13.48 -23.32 9.51
CA LYS A 208 -13.71 -24.75 9.30
C LYS A 208 -14.76 -25.31 10.25
N ARG A 209 -14.86 -24.79 11.48
CA ARG A 209 -15.92 -25.19 12.44
C ARG A 209 -17.29 -24.78 11.92
N GLU A 210 -17.46 -23.54 11.49
CA GLU A 210 -18.75 -23.05 11.00
C GLU A 210 -19.17 -23.72 9.70
N ILE A 211 -18.22 -23.98 8.79
CA ILE A 211 -18.49 -24.78 7.58
C ILE A 211 -18.99 -26.18 7.96
N ARG A 212 -18.30 -26.89 8.87
CA ARG A 212 -18.75 -28.23 9.32
C ARG A 212 -20.15 -28.21 9.91
N ALA A 213 -20.53 -27.14 10.60
CA ALA A 213 -21.85 -27.00 11.18
C ALA A 213 -22.97 -26.90 10.12
N VAL A 214 -22.66 -26.39 8.91
CA VAL A 214 -23.64 -26.20 7.83
C VAL A 214 -23.61 -27.34 6.82
N VAL A 215 -22.42 -27.78 6.38
CA VAL A 215 -22.28 -28.77 5.29
C VAL A 215 -21.81 -30.16 5.74
N GLY A 216 -21.50 -30.33 7.03
CA GLY A 216 -21.05 -31.59 7.64
C GLY A 216 -19.54 -31.80 7.67
N ASP A 217 -19.09 -32.94 8.22
CA ASP A 217 -17.70 -33.20 8.59
C ASP A 217 -16.78 -33.72 7.47
N ASN A 218 -17.21 -33.69 6.20
CA ASN A 218 -16.38 -34.18 5.11
C ASN A 218 -15.23 -33.19 4.84
N SER A 219 -13.99 -33.59 5.13
CA SER A 219 -12.80 -32.75 4.99
C SER A 219 -12.62 -32.16 3.58
N HIS A 220 -12.92 -32.92 2.53
CA HIS A 220 -12.79 -32.42 1.16
C HIS A 220 -13.84 -31.36 0.83
N VAL A 221 -15.06 -31.51 1.38
CA VAL A 221 -16.13 -30.52 1.24
C VAL A 221 -15.80 -29.25 2.03
N VAL A 222 -15.28 -29.41 3.26
CA VAL A 222 -14.90 -28.27 4.11
C VAL A 222 -13.83 -27.40 3.45
N GLU A 223 -12.80 -28.01 2.87
CA GLU A 223 -11.74 -27.26 2.18
C GLU A 223 -12.27 -26.59 0.89
N ALA A 224 -13.19 -27.21 0.17
CA ALA A 224 -13.81 -26.60 -1.03
C ALA A 224 -14.63 -25.35 -0.70
N TYR A 225 -15.28 -25.30 0.47
CA TYR A 225 -16.06 -24.15 0.92
C TYR A 225 -15.21 -23.03 1.53
N ARG A 226 -14.02 -23.36 2.05
CA ARG A 226 -13.19 -22.44 2.85
C ARG A 226 -12.87 -21.15 2.11
N ASP A 227 -12.34 -21.25 0.90
CA ASP A 227 -11.85 -20.10 0.15
C ASP A 227 -13.01 -19.18 -0.28
N THR A 228 -14.14 -19.77 -0.70
CA THR A 228 -15.35 -19.03 -1.07
C THR A 228 -16.01 -18.32 0.11
N VAL A 229 -15.99 -18.92 1.31
CA VAL A 229 -16.48 -18.27 2.53
C VAL A 229 -15.61 -17.08 2.91
N ILE A 230 -14.29 -17.22 2.87
CA ILE A 230 -13.36 -16.13 3.18
C ILE A 230 -13.56 -14.97 2.21
N GLU A 231 -13.62 -15.24 0.90
CA GLU A 231 -13.86 -14.25 -0.14
C GLU A 231 -15.17 -13.48 0.08
N GLN A 232 -16.24 -14.17 0.52
CA GLN A 232 -17.53 -13.54 0.81
C GLN A 232 -17.52 -12.65 2.07
N THR A 233 -16.63 -12.91 3.04
CA THR A 233 -16.62 -12.19 4.33
C THR A 233 -15.94 -10.82 4.28
N ALA A 234 -15.19 -10.47 3.23
CA ALA A 234 -14.29 -9.30 3.20
C ALA A 234 -13.25 -9.30 4.35
N TYR A 235 -12.77 -10.50 4.72
CA TYR A 235 -11.67 -10.67 5.67
C TYR A 235 -10.41 -11.05 4.90
N VAL A 236 -9.31 -10.45 5.31
CA VAL A 236 -7.98 -10.71 4.75
C VAL A 236 -7.12 -11.49 5.74
N PRO A 237 -6.17 -12.31 5.26
CA PRO A 237 -5.19 -12.95 6.13
C PRO A 237 -4.41 -11.90 6.94
N HIS A 238 -4.23 -12.14 8.24
CA HIS A 238 -3.41 -11.32 9.10
C HIS A 238 -1.94 -11.36 8.60
N PRO A 239 -1.26 -10.22 8.41
CA PRO A 239 0.05 -10.17 7.74
C PRO A 239 1.16 -10.93 8.51
N ALA A 240 1.06 -11.00 9.84
CA ALA A 240 2.08 -11.65 10.68
C ALA A 240 1.65 -12.95 11.40
N LYS A 241 0.36 -13.33 11.38
CA LYS A 241 -0.17 -14.47 12.17
C LYS A 241 -0.83 -15.46 11.23
N ASP A 242 -0.15 -16.59 10.99
CA ASP A 242 -0.65 -17.62 10.08
C ASP A 242 -1.97 -18.22 10.58
N GLY A 243 -2.90 -18.43 9.65
CA GLY A 243 -4.25 -18.92 9.94
C GLY A 243 -5.12 -17.98 10.77
N LEU A 244 -4.76 -16.69 10.91
CA LEU A 244 -5.64 -15.66 11.47
C LEU A 244 -6.15 -14.76 10.33
N TYR A 245 -7.43 -14.45 10.35
CA TYR A 245 -8.09 -13.54 9.42
C TYR A 245 -8.62 -12.33 10.17
N ILE A 246 -8.59 -11.18 9.53
CA ILE A 246 -8.99 -9.88 10.08
C ILE A 246 -9.88 -9.15 9.07
N SER A 247 -10.83 -8.37 9.56
CA SER A 247 -11.66 -7.53 8.67
C SER A 247 -10.78 -6.52 7.93
N GLU A 248 -11.22 -6.08 6.75
CA GLU A 248 -10.53 -5.03 5.99
C GLU A 248 -10.41 -3.72 6.78
N SER A 249 -11.47 -3.33 7.50
CA SER A 249 -11.42 -2.15 8.38
C SER A 249 -10.39 -2.29 9.50
N PHE A 250 -10.26 -3.48 10.10
CA PHE A 250 -9.22 -3.74 11.09
C PHE A 250 -7.83 -3.81 10.43
N ARG A 251 -7.73 -4.36 9.22
CA ARG A 251 -6.49 -4.37 8.43
C ARG A 251 -5.97 -2.97 8.13
N GLU A 252 -6.84 -2.05 7.75
CA GLU A 252 -6.51 -0.64 7.51
C GLU A 252 -6.08 0.07 8.79
N SER A 253 -6.59 -0.38 9.94
CA SER A 253 -6.18 0.12 11.26
C SER A 253 -4.84 -0.47 11.73
N LEU A 254 -4.42 -1.63 11.22
CA LEU A 254 -3.10 -2.19 11.52
C LEU A 254 -2.02 -1.36 10.83
N THR A 255 -1.04 -0.92 11.62
CA THR A 255 -0.02 0.01 11.13
C THR A 255 1.22 -0.69 10.60
N VAL A 256 2.19 0.15 10.22
CA VAL A 256 3.50 -0.15 9.65
C VAL A 256 4.15 -1.40 10.26
N TRP A 257 4.05 -1.65 11.57
CA TRP A 257 4.76 -2.78 12.20
C TRP A 257 4.30 -4.16 11.73
N ALA A 258 2.99 -4.34 11.59
CA ALA A 258 2.40 -5.57 11.06
C ALA A 258 2.76 -5.77 9.57
N ASP A 259 3.00 -4.66 8.86
CA ASP A 259 3.33 -4.62 7.43
C ASP A 259 4.82 -4.70 7.11
N ILE A 260 5.68 -4.61 8.13
CA ILE A 260 7.10 -4.82 7.93
C ILE A 260 7.32 -6.32 7.77
N GLU A 261 7.60 -6.75 6.53
CA GLU A 261 7.85 -8.15 6.19
C GLU A 261 9.24 -8.61 6.63
N THR A 262 10.23 -7.72 6.60
CA THR A 262 11.62 -8.10 6.83
C THR A 262 12.08 -7.82 8.26
N LYS A 263 12.82 -8.80 8.82
CA LYS A 263 13.46 -8.64 10.13
C LYS A 263 14.39 -7.41 10.18
N ALA A 264 15.09 -7.12 9.08
CA ALA A 264 15.99 -5.96 8.97
C ALA A 264 15.26 -4.61 9.08
N GLU A 265 14.10 -4.46 8.43
CA GLU A 265 13.30 -3.25 8.56
C GLU A 265 12.77 -3.09 9.99
N ARG A 266 12.31 -4.17 10.64
CA ARG A 266 11.85 -4.09 12.04
C ARG A 266 12.96 -3.65 12.98
N HIS A 267 14.20 -4.06 12.72
CA HIS A 267 15.36 -3.58 13.46
C HIS A 267 15.57 -2.07 13.27
N LEU A 268 15.49 -1.58 12.03
CA LEU A 268 15.64 -0.16 11.72
C LEU A 268 14.60 0.68 12.48
N TYR A 269 13.34 0.25 12.46
CA TYR A 269 12.28 0.93 13.22
C TYR A 269 12.52 0.85 14.73
N LEU A 270 12.92 -0.31 15.26
CA LEU A 270 13.22 -0.44 16.69
C LEU A 270 14.37 0.47 17.13
N LYS A 271 15.43 0.63 16.31
CA LYS A 271 16.51 1.61 16.59
C LYS A 271 15.93 3.00 16.80
N GLY A 272 15.09 3.44 15.86
CA GLY A 272 14.38 4.71 15.95
C GLY A 272 13.56 4.80 17.23
N PHE A 273 12.68 3.83 17.47
CA PHE A 273 11.77 3.82 18.63
C PHE A 273 12.50 3.86 19.97
N ALA A 274 13.58 3.09 20.09
CA ALA A 274 14.39 3.04 21.31
C ALA A 274 15.17 4.35 21.53
N ALA A 275 15.69 4.97 20.47
CA ALA A 275 16.30 6.29 20.53
C ALA A 275 15.28 7.39 20.89
N ALA A 276 14.11 7.39 20.25
CA ALA A 276 13.02 8.31 20.54
C ALA A 276 12.50 8.15 21.98
N PHE A 277 12.48 6.93 22.51
CA PHE A 277 12.19 6.70 23.93
C PHE A 277 13.20 7.40 24.85
N ALA A 278 14.49 7.33 24.56
CA ALA A 278 15.52 8.03 25.34
C ALA A 278 15.35 9.55 25.28
N VAL A 279 15.11 10.09 24.08
CA VAL A 279 14.82 11.52 23.83
C VAL A 279 13.59 11.98 24.62
N ALA A 280 12.48 11.25 24.54
CA ALA A 280 11.23 11.59 25.22
C ALA A 280 11.37 11.72 26.74
N HIS A 281 12.32 10.98 27.33
CA HIS A 281 12.59 11.00 28.77
C HIS A 281 13.71 11.98 29.14
N GLY A 282 14.26 12.74 28.19
CA GLY A 282 15.35 13.67 28.46
C GLY A 282 16.65 12.96 28.86
N HIS A 283 16.90 11.78 28.32
CA HIS A 283 18.03 10.93 28.71
C HIS A 283 18.96 10.67 27.52
N ARG A 284 20.27 10.86 27.73
CA ARG A 284 21.32 10.46 26.76
C ARG A 284 21.50 8.94 26.71
N GLU A 285 21.28 8.28 27.84
CA GLU A 285 21.28 6.83 27.94
C GLU A 285 19.91 6.30 28.37
N ALA A 286 19.39 5.29 27.67
CA ALA A 286 18.19 4.58 28.08
C ALA A 286 18.46 3.08 28.30
N ARG A 287 17.66 2.47 29.17
CA ARG A 287 17.69 1.03 29.44
C ARG A 287 16.30 0.47 29.26
N LEU A 288 16.14 -0.37 28.25
CA LEU A 288 14.86 -0.96 27.89
C LEU A 288 14.88 -2.45 28.27
N SER A 289 13.96 -2.85 29.16
CA SER A 289 13.61 -4.26 29.30
C SER A 289 12.74 -4.72 28.12
N TYR A 290 12.50 -6.02 27.97
CA TYR A 290 11.59 -6.53 26.93
C TYR A 290 10.19 -5.88 26.99
N ARG A 291 9.69 -5.56 28.20
CA ARG A 291 8.41 -4.85 28.38
C ARG A 291 8.47 -3.41 27.92
N ASN A 292 9.61 -2.75 28.09
CA ASN A 292 9.79 -1.41 27.55
C ASN A 292 9.87 -1.48 26.02
N VAL A 293 10.52 -2.50 25.45
CA VAL A 293 10.55 -2.73 24.00
C VAL A 293 9.16 -2.96 23.43
N GLN A 294 8.34 -3.79 24.09
CA GLN A 294 6.92 -3.96 23.77
C GLN A 294 6.18 -2.61 23.80
N GLY A 295 6.31 -1.87 24.89
CA GLY A 295 5.62 -0.59 25.06
C GLY A 295 6.06 0.49 24.07
N VAL A 296 7.34 0.56 23.67
CA VAL A 296 7.76 1.53 22.65
C VAL A 296 7.24 1.13 21.28
N ILE A 297 7.22 -0.16 20.94
CA ILE A 297 6.64 -0.61 19.66
C ILE A 297 5.16 -0.22 19.65
N GLU A 298 4.38 -0.64 20.65
CA GLU A 298 2.97 -0.28 20.80
C GLU A 298 2.74 1.24 20.72
N GLN A 299 3.55 2.04 21.43
CA GLN A 299 3.45 3.50 21.43
C GLN A 299 3.68 4.13 20.05
N TYR A 300 4.71 3.69 19.32
CA TYR A 300 5.08 4.33 18.04
C TYR A 300 4.36 3.73 16.83
N THR A 301 3.75 2.56 17.00
CA THR A 301 3.00 1.89 15.95
C THR A 301 1.51 2.04 16.18
N ASP A 302 1.04 2.64 17.28
CA ASP A 302 -0.40 2.78 17.60
C ASP A 302 -1.13 1.43 17.47
N ASP A 303 -0.41 0.35 17.77
CA ASP A 303 -0.81 -1.01 17.48
C ASP A 303 -0.98 -1.78 18.80
N SER A 304 -2.15 -2.36 19.01
CA SER A 304 -2.41 -3.33 20.09
C SER A 304 -1.71 -4.68 19.87
N TYR A 305 -0.87 -4.80 18.84
CA TYR A 305 -0.09 -5.99 18.53
C TYR A 305 0.89 -6.35 19.64
N GLU A 306 0.43 -7.21 20.53
CA GLU A 306 1.26 -7.83 21.55
C GLU A 306 2.33 -8.73 20.88
N ILE A 307 3.55 -8.22 20.79
CA ILE A 307 4.69 -9.07 20.48
C ILE A 307 5.00 -9.99 21.66
N SER A 308 5.42 -11.23 21.38
CA SER A 308 5.80 -12.17 22.44
C SER A 308 7.09 -11.73 23.14
N ASP A 309 7.25 -12.11 24.41
CA ASP A 309 8.45 -11.83 25.20
C ASP A 309 9.73 -12.32 24.51
N GLN A 310 9.67 -13.53 23.92
CA GLN A 310 10.81 -14.10 23.19
C GLN A 310 11.14 -13.26 21.95
N TYR A 311 10.13 -12.83 21.20
CA TYR A 311 10.35 -12.00 20.02
C TYR A 311 10.94 -10.64 20.38
N ALA A 312 10.50 -10.03 21.49
CA ALA A 312 11.12 -8.82 22.02
C ALA A 312 12.61 -9.04 22.34
N TYR A 313 12.99 -10.16 22.97
CA TYR A 313 14.40 -10.49 23.20
C TYR A 313 15.18 -10.69 21.89
N ASP A 314 14.60 -11.36 20.90
CA ASP A 314 15.25 -11.60 19.61
C ASP A 314 15.51 -10.29 18.85
N LEU A 315 14.61 -9.31 19.00
CA LEU A 315 14.79 -7.96 18.44
C LEU A 315 15.87 -7.18 19.19
N MET A 316 15.90 -7.26 20.52
CA MET A 316 16.94 -6.62 21.34
C MET A 316 18.33 -7.19 21.01
N GLU A 317 18.43 -8.52 20.92
CA GLU A 317 19.67 -9.21 20.56
C GLU A 317 20.15 -8.84 19.17
N ALA A 318 19.23 -8.59 18.24
CA ALA A 318 19.61 -8.19 16.89
C ALA A 318 20.08 -6.74 16.74
N LEU A 319 19.87 -5.90 17.77
CA LEU A 319 20.47 -4.57 17.86
C LEU A 319 21.80 -4.58 18.58
N ASP A 320 22.22 -5.71 19.16
CA ASP A 320 23.51 -5.80 19.84
C ASP A 320 24.68 -5.54 18.87
N GLY A 321 25.57 -4.62 19.24
CA GLY A 321 26.73 -4.25 18.45
C GLY A 321 26.47 -3.23 17.34
N GLU A 322 25.23 -2.77 17.18
CA GLU A 322 24.92 -1.62 16.33
C GLU A 322 25.37 -0.30 17.02
N PRO A 323 25.75 0.75 16.27
CA PRO A 323 26.19 2.01 16.85
C PRO A 323 25.17 2.59 17.84
N GLY A 324 25.56 2.73 19.11
CA GLY A 324 24.70 3.24 20.18
C GLY A 324 23.76 2.22 20.81
N PHE A 325 23.89 0.93 20.50
CA PHE A 325 23.04 -0.13 21.06
C PHE A 325 23.87 -1.29 21.65
N GLU A 326 23.53 -1.71 22.87
CA GLU A 326 24.16 -2.82 23.57
C GLU A 326 23.09 -3.70 24.23
N TYR A 327 23.13 -5.01 24.04
CA TYR A 327 22.22 -5.94 24.68
C TYR A 327 22.97 -6.98 25.51
N ASP A 328 22.79 -6.91 26.83
CA ASP A 328 23.38 -7.88 27.76
C ASP A 328 22.51 -8.02 29.02
N ARG A 329 22.94 -8.89 29.94
CA ARG A 329 22.34 -9.09 31.25
C ARG A 329 22.96 -8.13 32.27
N PHE A 330 22.23 -7.07 32.58
CA PHE A 330 22.59 -6.11 33.61
C PHE A 330 21.81 -6.37 34.89
N HIS A 331 22.50 -6.48 36.03
CA HIS A 331 21.88 -6.76 37.34
C HIS A 331 20.93 -7.98 37.34
N GLY A 332 21.23 -8.99 36.52
CA GLY A 332 20.42 -10.21 36.40
C GLY A 332 19.25 -10.12 35.40
N GLN A 333 19.02 -8.97 34.78
CA GLN A 333 17.96 -8.75 33.80
C GLN A 333 18.54 -8.47 32.41
N LYS A 334 17.98 -9.10 31.38
CA LYS A 334 18.31 -8.79 29.97
C LYS A 334 17.74 -7.41 29.60
N GLN A 335 18.59 -6.50 29.13
CA GLN A 335 18.22 -5.13 28.80
C GLN A 335 18.94 -4.68 27.53
N LEU A 336 18.24 -3.89 26.71
CA LEU A 336 18.80 -3.14 25.60
C LEU A 336 19.18 -1.76 26.13
N ARG A 337 20.44 -1.41 26.04
CA ARG A 337 20.96 -0.07 26.36
C ARG A 337 21.06 0.73 25.09
N VAL A 338 20.62 1.97 25.15
CA VAL A 338 20.72 2.95 24.08
C VAL A 338 21.62 4.06 24.57
N ASP A 339 22.65 4.40 23.81
CA ASP A 339 23.54 5.54 24.03
C ASP A 339 23.43 6.49 22.84
N LEU A 340 22.68 7.57 23.03
CA LEU A 340 22.40 8.54 21.97
C LEU A 340 23.66 9.25 21.44
N ASP A 341 24.77 9.25 22.19
CA ASP A 341 26.05 9.80 21.72
C ASP A 341 26.72 8.95 20.63
N ALA A 342 26.36 7.66 20.55
CA ALA A 342 26.90 6.71 19.60
C ALA A 342 25.88 6.24 18.56
N VAL A 343 24.61 6.66 18.68
CA VAL A 343 23.55 6.36 17.70
C VAL A 343 23.85 7.05 16.36
N GLU A 344 23.52 6.36 15.25
CA GLU A 344 23.70 6.91 13.91
C GLU A 344 22.94 8.25 13.74
N PRO A 345 23.53 9.27 13.09
CA PRO A 345 22.93 10.61 13.02
C PRO A 345 21.50 10.64 12.45
N ASN A 346 21.21 9.82 11.45
CA ASN A 346 19.87 9.71 10.85
C ASN A 346 18.83 9.13 11.82
N VAL A 347 19.24 8.21 12.71
CA VAL A 347 18.36 7.64 13.74
C VAL A 347 18.11 8.68 14.84
N LEU A 348 19.15 9.42 15.24
CA LEU A 348 19.03 10.49 16.23
C LEU A 348 18.18 11.67 15.73
N GLU A 349 18.39 12.12 14.49
CA GLU A 349 17.60 13.18 13.85
C GLU A 349 16.12 12.80 13.80
N TRP A 350 15.82 11.56 13.39
CA TRP A 350 14.46 11.03 13.43
C TRP A 350 13.89 11.07 14.84
N ALA A 351 14.63 10.58 15.84
CA ALA A 351 14.19 10.52 17.23
C ALA A 351 13.90 11.90 17.84
N LEU A 352 14.68 12.92 17.50
CA LEU A 352 14.47 14.31 17.92
C LEU A 352 13.23 14.93 17.27
N ASP A 353 13.07 14.73 15.95
CA ASP A 353 11.91 15.21 15.19
C ASP A 353 10.59 14.64 15.73
N GLN A 354 10.58 13.37 16.14
CA GLN A 354 9.39 12.73 16.74
C GLN A 354 8.85 13.47 17.99
N HIS A 355 9.72 14.11 18.77
CA HIS A 355 9.37 14.76 20.03
C HIS A 355 9.48 16.28 19.98
N GLY A 356 9.86 16.85 18.83
CA GLY A 356 10.16 18.27 18.70
C GLY A 356 11.23 18.74 19.72
N ALA A 357 12.16 17.85 20.08
CA ALA A 357 13.17 18.10 21.09
C ALA A 357 14.36 18.86 20.49
N ASP A 358 14.84 19.90 21.17
CA ASP A 358 16.09 20.55 20.78
C ASP A 358 17.27 19.68 21.25
N PRO A 359 18.25 19.37 20.39
CA PRO A 359 19.45 18.63 20.80
C PRO A 359 20.17 19.26 22.02
N SER A 360 20.07 20.58 22.16
CA SER A 360 20.67 21.34 23.26
C SER A 360 20.07 20.98 24.63
N ASP A 361 18.80 20.59 24.67
CA ASP A 361 18.09 20.19 25.90
C ASP A 361 18.62 18.86 26.47
N LEU A 362 19.21 18.03 25.61
CA LEU A 362 19.87 16.77 25.98
C LEU A 362 21.38 16.96 26.23
N GLY A 363 21.87 18.19 26.10
CA GLY A 363 23.29 18.52 26.24
C GLY A 363 24.15 18.04 25.07
N PHE A 364 23.57 17.86 23.89
CA PHE A 364 24.36 17.68 22.67
C PHE A 364 24.89 19.03 22.21
N ASP A 365 26.22 19.11 22.04
CA ASP A 365 26.87 20.22 21.35
C ASP A 365 26.84 19.89 19.85
N VAL A 366 25.64 19.92 19.24
CA VAL A 366 25.51 19.59 17.81
C VAL A 366 25.96 20.79 17.00
N ASP A 367 27.20 20.75 16.52
CA ASP A 367 27.65 21.65 15.46
C ASP A 367 27.05 21.19 14.12
N VAL A 368 25.76 21.53 13.93
CA VAL A 368 24.94 21.21 12.73
C VAL A 368 25.54 21.79 11.44
N THR A 369 26.59 22.61 11.52
CA THR A 369 27.23 23.21 10.35
C THR A 369 28.30 22.36 9.67
N SER A 370 28.66 21.20 10.23
CA SER A 370 29.75 20.38 9.69
C SER A 370 29.34 19.35 8.62
N TYR A 371 28.43 19.72 7.71
CA TYR A 371 28.46 19.15 6.35
C TYR A 371 29.69 19.73 5.63
N THR A 372 30.89 19.27 6.02
CA THR A 372 32.07 19.43 5.18
C THR A 372 31.92 18.43 4.04
N ALA A 373 31.34 18.89 2.93
CA ALA A 373 31.63 18.31 1.64
C ALA A 373 33.16 18.17 1.56
N GLY A 374 33.65 16.93 1.54
CA GLY A 374 35.07 16.64 1.46
C GLY A 374 35.66 17.50 0.34
N SER A 375 36.64 18.33 0.68
CA SER A 375 37.34 19.12 -0.33
C SER A 375 37.79 18.18 -1.44
N PRO A 376 37.46 18.46 -2.72
CA PRO A 376 37.86 17.60 -3.80
C PRO A 376 39.39 17.45 -3.78
N PRO A 377 39.93 16.26 -4.09
CA PRO A 377 41.37 16.04 -4.09
C PRO A 377 42.04 17.08 -4.99
N SER A 378 43.05 17.75 -4.44
CA SER A 378 43.84 18.74 -5.15
C SER A 378 44.41 18.11 -6.41
N ARG A 379 43.94 18.56 -7.59
CA ARG A 379 44.54 18.18 -8.86
C ARG A 379 45.98 18.69 -8.90
N GLU A 380 46.87 17.77 -9.24
CA GLU A 380 48.31 17.92 -9.39
C GLU A 380 48.68 19.12 -10.28
N ALA A 381 49.68 19.90 -9.83
CA ALA A 381 50.54 20.63 -10.74
C ALA A 381 51.60 19.64 -11.25
N VAL A 382 51.41 19.12 -12.45
CA VAL A 382 52.49 18.52 -13.24
C VAL A 382 53.38 19.68 -13.70
N GLY A 383 54.54 19.81 -13.08
CA GLY A 383 55.62 20.66 -13.55
C GLY A 383 56.30 20.02 -14.76
N ASP A 384 56.41 20.80 -15.82
CA ASP A 384 57.20 20.55 -17.01
C ASP A 384 58.67 20.89 -16.67
N ASP A 385 59.56 19.91 -16.76
CA ASP A 385 61.02 20.07 -16.94
C ASP A 385 61.64 18.79 -17.53
#